data_AF-A0A7C7A6I6-F1
#
_entry.id   AF-A0A7C7A6I6-F1
#
_cell.length_a   1.000
_cell.length_b   1.000
_cell.length_c   1.000
_cell.angle_alpha   90.00
_cell.angle_beta   90.00
_cell.angle_gamma   90.00
#
_symmetry.space_group_name_H-M   'P 1'
#
loop_
_entity.id
_entity.type
_entity.pdbx_description
1 polymer ?
#
loop_
_entity_poly.entity_id
_entity_poly.type
_entity_poly.pdbx_seq_one_letter_code
_entity_poly.pdbx_strand_id
1 'polypeptide(L)' 'DVENGRFQLLTPQQVALETRELLKNIDAEGCVFRSNHASNYLSLKGTLNKDREMLIKQLDEAIEGKIDFKDEYLRGL' A
#
# COMPACT_ATOMS: atom_id res chain seq x y z
N ASP A 1 -11.39 5.60 -18.83
CA ASP A 1 -11.62 4.16 -18.62
C ASP A 1 -12.34 3.82 -17.35
N VAL A 2 -12.00 4.44 -16.22
CA VAL A 2 -12.69 4.25 -14.93
C VAL A 2 -14.15 4.69 -14.98
N GLU A 3 -14.43 5.95 -15.34
CA GLU A 3 -15.80 6.49 -15.38
C GLU A 3 -16.70 5.74 -16.37
N ASN A 4 -16.13 5.30 -17.49
CA ASN A 4 -16.84 4.54 -18.52
C ASN A 4 -16.88 3.02 -18.23
N GLY A 5 -16.42 2.57 -17.06
CA GLY A 5 -16.47 1.18 -16.61
C GLY A 5 -15.54 0.19 -17.33
N ARG A 6 -14.64 0.68 -18.21
CA ARG A 6 -13.67 -0.16 -18.93
C ARG A 6 -12.48 -0.59 -18.07
N PHE A 7 -12.26 0.10 -16.95
CA PHE A 7 -11.22 -0.23 -15.98
C PHE A 7 -11.78 -0.12 -14.58
N GLN A 8 -11.66 -1.19 -13.79
CA GLN A 8 -12.11 -1.22 -12.41
C GLN A 8 -10.93 -0.99 -11.48
N LEU A 9 -11.02 0.06 -10.65
CA LEU A 9 -10.03 0.32 -9.62
C LEU A 9 -10.17 -0.68 -8.48
N LEU A 10 -9.02 -1.07 -7.92
CA LEU A 10 -8.97 -1.81 -6.68
C LEU A 10 -9.45 -0.93 -5.52
N THR A 11 -10.13 -1.54 -4.56
CA THR A 11 -10.45 -0.90 -3.28
C THR A 11 -9.17 -0.68 -2.45
N PRO A 12 -9.17 0.24 -1.45
CA PRO A 12 -8.04 0.42 -0.56
C PRO A 12 -7.57 -0.90 0.10
N GLN A 13 -8.52 -1.74 0.52
CA GLN A 13 -8.25 -3.08 1.07
C GLN A 13 -7.57 -4.00 0.05
N GLN A 14 -8.02 -4.01 -1.20
CA GLN A 14 -7.40 -4.82 -2.26
C GLN A 14 -5.97 -4.34 -2.56
N VAL A 15 -5.75 -3.02 -2.62
CA VAL A 15 -4.41 -2.45 -2.78
C VAL A 15 -3.49 -2.85 -1.62
N ALA A 16 -3.98 -2.82 -0.38
CA ALA A 16 -3.21 -3.24 0.78
C ALA A 16 -2.84 -4.73 0.74
N LEU A 17 -3.78 -5.60 0.37
CA LEU A 17 -3.56 -7.04 0.22
C LEU A 17 -2.50 -7.35 -0.85
N GLU A 18 -2.59 -6.71 -2.02
CA GLU A 18 -1.59 -6.88 -3.09
C GLU A 18 -0.23 -6.34 -2.69
N THR A 19 -0.17 -5.17 -2.05
CA THR A 19 1.09 -4.58 -1.57
C THR A 19 1.74 -5.48 -0.53
N ARG A 20 0.95 -6.09 0.35
CA ARG A 20 1.45 -7.05 1.34
C ARG A 20 2.03 -8.29 0.67
N GLU A 21 1.36 -8.82 -0.34
CA GLU A 21 1.85 -10.00 -1.08
C GLU A 21 3.12 -9.69 -1.88
N LEU A 22 3.21 -8.48 -2.46
CA LEU A 22 4.45 -7.98 -3.07
C LEU A 22 5.58 -7.97 -2.04
N LEU A 23 5.37 -7.37 -0.86
CA LEU A 23 6.42 -7.23 0.17
C LEU A 23 6.90 -8.56 0.74
N LYS A 24 6.04 -9.58 0.80
CA LYS A 24 6.43 -10.93 1.22
C LYS A 24 7.41 -11.59 0.24
N ASN A 25 7.19 -11.41 -1.06
CA ASN A 25 7.89 -12.16 -2.10
C ASN A 25 9.01 -11.37 -2.77
N ILE A 26 9.01 -10.03 -2.68
CA ILE A 26 10.06 -9.21 -3.26
C ILE A 26 11.36 -9.37 -2.47
N ASP A 27 12.41 -9.79 -3.15
CA ASP A 27 13.77 -9.86 -2.62
C ASP A 27 14.64 -8.82 -3.33
N ALA A 28 14.99 -7.75 -2.59
CA ALA A 28 15.74 -6.61 -3.12
C ALA A 28 16.51 -5.93 -1.99
N GLU A 29 17.54 -6.60 -1.50
CA GLU A 29 18.34 -6.13 -0.36
C GLU A 29 18.87 -4.69 -0.57
N GLY A 30 18.73 -3.86 0.46
CA GLY A 30 19.22 -2.48 0.46
C GLY A 30 18.37 -1.49 -0.37
N CYS A 31 17.34 -1.96 -1.07
CA CYS A 31 16.47 -1.09 -1.87
C CYS A 31 15.62 -0.18 -0.98
N VAL A 32 15.52 1.10 -1.35
CA VAL A 32 14.70 2.08 -0.65
C VAL A 32 13.24 1.95 -1.12
N PHE A 33 12.34 1.54 -0.22
CA PHE A 33 10.91 1.43 -0.51
C PHE A 33 10.14 2.68 -0.09
N ARG A 34 9.35 3.24 -1.00
CA ARG A 34 8.53 4.44 -0.78
C ARG A 34 7.16 4.28 -1.43
N SER A 35 6.13 4.25 -0.58
CA SER A 35 4.73 4.37 -0.96
C SER A 35 4.09 5.40 -0.02
N ASN A 36 4.68 6.58 0.04
CA ASN A 36 4.32 7.67 0.95
C ASN A 36 3.93 8.95 0.21
N HIS A 37 3.57 8.84 -1.06
CA HIS A 37 3.04 9.96 -1.83
C HIS A 37 1.61 10.30 -1.36
N ALA A 38 1.13 11.51 -1.66
CA ALA A 38 -0.23 11.94 -1.31
C ALA A 38 -1.28 10.95 -1.84
N SER A 39 -1.06 10.44 -3.05
CA SER A 39 -1.96 9.50 -3.75
C SER A 39 -1.96 8.06 -3.24
N ASN A 40 -1.10 7.68 -2.28
CA ASN A 40 -1.15 6.34 -1.69
C ASN A 40 -2.21 6.25 -0.58
N TYR A 41 -2.95 5.14 -0.53
CA TYR A 41 -3.95 4.86 0.52
C TYR A 41 -3.34 4.70 1.91
N LEU A 42 -2.10 4.19 1.98
CA LEU A 42 -1.35 4.02 3.22
C LEU A 42 0.07 4.51 2.99
N SER A 43 0.60 5.31 3.92
CA SER A 43 1.96 5.85 3.82
C SER A 43 2.98 4.83 4.33
N LEU A 44 3.68 4.17 3.41
CA LEU A 44 4.72 3.20 3.74
C LEU A 44 6.11 3.72 3.35
N LYS A 45 7.10 3.53 4.22
CA LYS A 45 8.51 3.84 3.94
C LYS A 45 9.43 2.89 4.70
N GLY A 46 10.47 2.40 4.03
CA GLY A 46 11.48 1.54 4.65
C GLY A 46 12.62 1.23 3.68
N THR A 47 13.48 0.33 4.12
CA THR A 47 14.52 -0.34 3.32
C THR A 47 14.09 -1.80 3.18
N LEU A 48 13.96 -2.29 1.94
CA LEU A 48 13.53 -3.66 1.66
C LEU A 48 14.46 -4.69 2.30
N ASN A 49 13.90 -5.86 2.58
CA ASN A 49 14.46 -6.96 3.37
C ASN A 49 14.67 -6.63 4.86
N LYS A 50 15.26 -5.47 5.18
CA LYS A 50 15.47 -5.02 6.56
C LYS A 50 14.16 -4.68 7.27
N ASP A 51 13.32 -3.87 6.63
CA ASP A 51 12.09 -3.33 7.24
C ASP A 51 10.83 -4.10 6.81
N ARG A 52 10.98 -5.27 6.16
CA ARG A 52 9.87 -6.05 5.56
C ARG A 52 8.77 -6.35 6.58
N GLU A 53 9.12 -6.89 7.73
CA GLU A 53 8.15 -7.28 8.76
C GLU A 53 7.39 -6.06 9.30
N MET A 54 8.08 -4.93 9.50
CA MET A 54 7.45 -3.68 9.92
C MET A 54 6.45 -3.17 8.87
N LEU A 55 6.81 -3.20 7.58
CA LEU A 55 5.93 -2.78 6.50
C LEU A 55 4.71 -3.69 6.36
N ILE A 56 4.90 -5.01 6.45
CA ILE A 56 3.81 -6.00 6.43
C ILE A 56 2.88 -5.79 7.63
N LYS A 57 3.42 -5.54 8.83
CA LYS A 57 2.60 -5.29 10.01
C LYS A 57 1.71 -4.05 9.86
N GLN A 58 2.22 -2.95 9.30
CA GLN A 58 1.41 -1.75 9.04
C GLN A 58 0.27 -2.04 8.05
N LEU A 59 0.52 -2.86 7.04
CA LEU A 59 -0.52 -3.31 6.11
C LEU A 59 -1.55 -4.19 6.81
N ASP A 60 -1.12 -5.14 7.65
CA ASP A 60 -2.01 -6.00 8.42
C ASP A 60 -2.89 -5.16 9.37
N GLU A 61 -2.34 -4.16 10.04
CA GLU A 61 -3.11 -3.23 10.89
C GLU A 61 -4.14 -2.43 10.08
N ALA A 62 -3.81 -2.00 8.86
CA ALA A 62 -4.76 -1.31 7.99
C ALA A 62 -5.85 -2.25 7.44
N ILE A 63 -5.49 -3.49 7.08
CA ILE A 63 -6.45 -4.51 6.62
C ILE A 63 -7.42 -4.89 7.75
N GLU A 64 -6.95 -4.97 8.99
CA GLU A 64 -7.76 -5.23 10.19
C GLU A 64 -8.60 -4.02 10.64
N GLY A 65 -8.46 -2.85 9.98
CA GLY A 65 -9.19 -1.63 10.33
C GLY A 65 -8.69 -0.94 11.60
N LYS A 66 -7.45 -1.24 12.05
CA LYS A 66 -6.80 -0.54 13.17
C LYS A 66 -6.14 0.77 12.72
N ILE A 67 -5.80 0.87 11.44
CA ILE A 67 -5.30 2.07 10.78
C ILE A 67 -6.21 2.39 9.62
N ASP A 68 -6.71 3.61 9.55
CA ASP A 68 -7.54 4.06 8.45
C ASP A 68 -6.72 4.29 7.17
N PHE A 69 -7.31 3.92 6.04
CA PHE A 69 -6.80 4.34 4.74
C PHE A 69 -7.10 5.82 4.51
N LYS A 70 -6.28 6.50 3.71
CA LYS A 70 -6.61 7.85 3.25
C LYS A 70 -7.86 7.82 2.37
N ASP A 71 -8.80 8.70 2.70
CA ASP A 71 -9.98 8.96 1.87
C ASP A 71 -9.60 9.47 0.48
N GLU A 72 -10.44 9.17 -0.52
CA GLU A 72 -10.20 9.55 -1.91
C GLU A 72 -9.98 11.06 -2.11
N TYR A 73 -10.77 11.90 -1.42
CA TYR A 73 -10.61 13.37 -1.53
C TYR A 73 -9.29 13.89 -0.94
N LEU A 74 -8.62 13.11 -0.10
CA LEU A 74 -7.32 13.44 0.49
C LEU A 74 -6.14 12.95 -0.36
N ARG A 75 -6.38 12.17 -1.42
CA ARG A 75 -5.33 11.54 -2.24
C ARG A 75 -4.71 12.47 -3.29
N GLY A 76 -5.21 13.70 -3.45
CA GLY A 76 -4.63 14.71 -4.34
C GLY A 76 -4.47 14.23 -5.78
N LEU A 77 -5.41 13.39 -6.23
CA LEU A 77 -5.50 12.81 -7.57
C LEU A 77 -6.20 13.74 -8.56
#